data_AF-A0A1R3RF84-F1
#
_entry.id   AF-A0A1R3RF84-F1
#
_cell.length_a   1.000
_cell.length_b   1.000
_cell.length_c   1.000
_cell.angle_alpha   90.00
_cell.angle_beta   90.00
_cell.angle_gamma   90.00
#
_symmetry.space_group_name_H-M   'P 1'
#
loop_
_entity.id
_entity.type
_entity.pdbx_description
1 polymer ?
#
loop_
_entity_poly.entity_id
_entity_poly.type
_entity_poly.pdbx_seq_one_letter_code
_entity_poly.pdbx_strand_id
1 'polypeptide(L)'
;ADYYDRVPRPFQIPGYDAAGTVEAAGPECSLFKVGDEVFYSGSPIRQGSNAEYQLVDERSVGHKPKGLDFVESAAMPLTYITAYEALAERLEIKKGEQAALLIINGAGGVGAMATQIARVVLGLPVVITTASRPETIQFTKDMGATHVVNHREDVYSQIEKLGLDLPLKYVFITHSTDQYMDTCARVCAPFGKVCSIVQGQAKMYGTAFMSKSLTFTWCLLGTKPYHQVDIESHHRILEELAALIDGGKIKCHLTKRLRLTLEGVKEGHEILQSGGSIGKVGLGVDETGSREFFT
;
A
#
# COMPACT_ATOMS: atom_id res chain seq x y z
N ALA A 1 11.69 5.63 22.74
CA ALA A 1 11.91 5.06 21.40
C ALA A 1 12.99 5.90 20.73
N ASP A 2 14.04 5.27 20.23
CA ASP A 2 15.15 5.91 19.50
C ASP A 2 14.76 6.31 18.06
N TYR A 3 13.47 6.23 17.72
CA TYR A 3 12.95 6.63 16.41
C TYR A 3 13.35 8.06 16.07
N TYR A 4 13.12 8.99 17.00
CA TYR A 4 13.47 10.39 16.80
C TYR A 4 14.97 10.68 16.80
N ASP A 5 15.81 9.74 17.26
CA ASP A 5 17.27 9.88 17.21
C ASP A 5 17.84 9.55 15.83
N ARG A 6 17.09 8.78 15.01
CA ARG A 6 17.51 8.29 13.69
C ARG A 6 16.83 9.00 12.52
N VAL A 7 15.72 9.71 12.75
CA VAL A 7 15.11 10.53 11.70
C VAL A 7 16.00 11.74 11.38
N PRO A 8 15.93 12.29 10.15
CA PRO A 8 16.70 13.48 9.79
C PRO A 8 16.44 14.63 10.78
N ARG A 9 17.52 15.28 11.24
CA ARG A 9 17.40 16.50 12.04
C ARG A 9 16.80 17.62 11.18
N PRO A 10 16.08 18.57 11.79
CA PRO A 10 15.57 19.74 11.07
C PRO A 10 16.69 20.47 10.31
N PHE A 11 16.46 20.93 9.08
CA PHE A 11 15.20 20.82 8.31
C PHE A 11 15.02 19.44 7.65
N GLN A 12 13.80 18.88 7.74
CA GLN A 12 13.44 17.61 7.12
C GLN A 12 12.65 17.86 5.82
N ILE A 13 13.12 17.24 4.74
CA ILE A 13 12.44 17.19 3.45
C ILE A 13 11.57 15.92 3.44
N PRO A 14 10.23 16.02 3.31
CA PRO A 14 9.35 14.86 3.23
C PRO A 14 9.33 14.25 1.81
N GLY A 15 8.52 13.20 1.64
CA GLY A 15 8.36 12.47 0.37
C GLY A 15 8.91 11.06 0.47
N TYR A 16 8.04 10.06 0.26
CA TYR A 16 8.35 8.64 0.45
C TYR A 16 7.87 7.79 -0.74
N ASP A 17 7.89 8.39 -1.92
CA ASP A 17 7.55 7.83 -3.21
C ASP A 17 8.23 8.69 -4.28
N ALA A 18 8.93 8.08 -5.22
CA ALA A 18 9.63 8.78 -6.30
C ALA A 18 9.79 7.89 -7.53
N ALA A 19 9.91 8.54 -8.68
CA ALA A 19 10.50 7.96 -9.88
C ALA A 19 11.35 9.04 -10.57
N GLY A 20 12.46 8.64 -11.17
CA GLY A 20 13.41 9.56 -11.79
C GLY A 20 14.53 8.82 -12.52
N THR A 21 15.56 9.55 -12.91
CA THR A 21 16.72 9.00 -13.62
C THR A 21 17.93 9.01 -12.69
N VAL A 22 18.73 7.94 -12.73
CA VAL A 22 19.99 7.87 -11.98
C VAL A 22 20.98 8.90 -12.54
N GLU A 23 21.23 9.95 -11.78
CA GLU A 23 22.20 11.00 -12.14
C GLU A 23 23.64 10.57 -11.82
N ALA A 24 23.84 9.94 -10.66
CA ALA A 24 25.15 9.47 -10.18
C ALA A 24 24.98 8.24 -9.29
N ALA A 25 26.03 7.42 -9.23
CA ALA A 25 26.07 6.19 -8.43
C ALA A 25 27.30 6.18 -7.52
N GLY A 26 27.16 5.59 -6.33
CA GLY A 26 28.28 5.37 -5.42
C GLY A 26 29.28 4.34 -5.99
N PRO A 27 30.53 4.31 -5.50
CA PRO A 27 31.57 3.46 -6.07
C PRO A 27 31.32 1.95 -5.93
N GLU A 28 30.47 1.55 -4.97
CA GLU A 28 30.08 0.15 -4.74
C GLU A 28 28.72 -0.20 -5.37
N CYS A 29 28.04 0.77 -5.98
CA CYS A 29 26.75 0.57 -6.64
C CYS A 29 26.92 -0.39 -7.82
N SER A 30 26.08 -1.41 -7.90
CA SER A 30 26.18 -2.47 -8.90
C SER A 30 24.86 -2.84 -9.56
N LEU A 31 23.72 -2.46 -8.96
CA LEU A 31 22.39 -2.74 -9.49
C LEU A 31 21.93 -1.73 -10.54
N PHE A 32 22.48 -0.51 -10.51
CA PHE A 32 22.09 0.60 -11.38
C PHE A 32 23.28 1.38 -11.92
N LYS A 33 23.12 1.99 -13.09
CA LYS A 33 24.07 2.91 -13.72
C LYS A 33 23.42 4.25 -14.05
N VAL A 34 24.25 5.26 -14.31
CA VAL A 34 23.79 6.58 -14.77
C VAL A 34 22.92 6.44 -16.01
N GLY A 35 21.78 7.12 -16.01
CA GLY A 35 20.78 7.08 -17.08
C GLY A 35 19.68 6.03 -16.92
N ASP A 36 19.78 5.12 -15.95
CA ASP A 36 18.68 4.18 -15.68
C ASP A 36 17.46 4.94 -15.12
N GLU A 37 16.26 4.61 -15.62
CA GLU A 37 15.01 5.08 -15.05
C GLU A 37 14.60 4.18 -13.87
N VAL A 38 14.33 4.77 -12.72
CA VAL A 38 14.08 4.05 -11.47
C VAL A 38 12.87 4.59 -10.72
N PHE A 39 12.33 3.78 -9.82
CA PHE A 39 11.23 4.14 -8.92
C PHE A 39 11.39 3.45 -7.56
N TYR A 40 10.97 4.12 -6.47
CA TYR A 40 11.22 3.67 -5.09
C TYR A 40 10.37 4.42 -4.06
N SER A 41 10.32 3.90 -2.82
CA SER A 41 9.68 4.56 -1.66
C SER A 41 10.69 5.28 -0.75
N GLY A 42 11.95 4.82 -0.71
CA GLY A 42 13.01 5.43 0.09
C GLY A 42 13.04 4.94 1.53
N SER A 43 13.35 5.82 2.48
CA SER A 43 13.57 5.45 3.89
C SER A 43 13.08 6.54 4.85
N PRO A 44 12.42 6.19 5.96
CA PRO A 44 11.96 7.17 6.97
C PRO A 44 13.10 7.83 7.74
N ILE A 45 14.32 7.27 7.69
CA ILE A 45 15.50 7.78 8.38
C ILE A 45 16.45 8.58 7.46
N ARG A 46 15.97 8.97 6.26
CA ARG A 46 16.70 9.78 5.29
C ARG A 46 15.84 10.93 4.78
N GLN A 47 16.48 11.91 4.13
CA GLN A 47 15.77 13.00 3.46
C GLN A 47 14.91 12.43 2.32
N GLY A 48 13.69 12.97 2.20
CA GLY A 48 12.65 12.49 1.32
C GLY A 48 12.74 13.00 -0.13
N SER A 49 11.73 12.62 -0.92
CA SER A 49 11.68 12.83 -2.38
C SER A 49 11.11 14.15 -2.85
N ASN A 50 10.67 15.05 -1.96
CA ASN A 50 10.21 16.39 -2.34
C ASN A 50 11.40 17.32 -2.66
N ALA A 51 12.26 16.92 -3.59
CA ALA A 51 13.46 17.60 -4.04
C ALA A 51 13.80 17.20 -5.48
N GLU A 52 14.61 18.00 -6.18
CA GLU A 52 15.08 17.68 -7.54
C GLU A 52 16.04 16.49 -7.57
N TYR A 53 16.76 16.25 -6.47
CA TYR A 53 17.69 15.13 -6.30
C TYR A 53 17.50 14.49 -4.92
N GLN A 54 17.66 13.18 -4.85
CA GLN A 54 17.59 12.42 -3.60
C GLN A 54 18.61 11.28 -3.60
N LEU A 55 19.22 11.04 -2.44
CA LEU A 55 20.06 9.87 -2.21
C LEU A 55 19.20 8.70 -1.70
N VAL A 56 19.26 7.57 -2.39
CA VAL A 56 18.59 6.32 -2.01
C VAL A 56 19.58 5.15 -2.08
N ASP A 57 19.35 4.11 -1.28
CA ASP A 57 20.17 2.89 -1.28
C ASP A 57 19.72 1.98 -2.42
N GLU A 58 20.64 1.50 -3.27
CA GLU A 58 20.28 0.68 -4.44
C GLU A 58 19.44 -0.56 -4.08
N ARG A 59 19.60 -1.10 -2.86
CA ARG A 59 18.86 -2.27 -2.39
C ARG A 59 17.37 -2.00 -2.18
N SER A 60 16.94 -0.74 -2.15
CA SER A 60 15.53 -0.35 -2.02
C SER A 60 14.95 0.36 -3.24
N VAL A 61 15.60 0.21 -4.40
CA VAL A 61 15.22 0.80 -5.68
C VAL A 61 14.85 -0.30 -6.67
N GLY A 62 13.92 -0.05 -7.58
CA GLY A 62 13.68 -0.90 -8.75
C GLY A 62 13.72 -0.10 -10.05
N HIS A 63 13.81 -0.78 -11.19
CA HIS A 63 13.69 -0.18 -12.51
C HIS A 63 12.26 0.30 -12.76
N LYS A 64 12.12 1.52 -13.27
CA LYS A 64 10.82 2.09 -13.63
C LYS A 64 10.11 1.18 -14.65
N PRO A 65 8.81 0.87 -14.48
CA PRO A 65 8.04 0.19 -15.52
C PRO A 65 8.08 0.99 -16.82
N LYS A 66 8.22 0.30 -17.96
CA LYS A 66 8.26 0.95 -19.28
C LYS A 66 6.89 1.48 -19.69
N GLY A 67 5.82 0.81 -19.24
CA GLY A 67 4.43 1.15 -19.59
C GLY A 67 3.85 2.37 -18.85
N LEU A 68 4.59 2.95 -17.91
CA LEU A 68 4.14 4.09 -17.11
C LEU A 68 5.07 5.30 -17.29
N ASP A 69 4.51 6.50 -17.18
CA ASP A 69 5.33 7.71 -17.03
C ASP A 69 5.92 7.85 -15.61
N PHE A 70 6.70 8.90 -15.36
CA PHE A 70 7.33 9.12 -14.06
C PHE A 70 6.32 9.36 -12.92
N VAL A 71 5.25 10.12 -13.13
CA VAL A 71 4.26 10.40 -12.06
C VAL A 71 3.46 9.15 -11.72
N GLU A 72 3.09 8.38 -12.74
CA GLU A 72 2.43 7.09 -12.60
C GLU A 72 3.30 6.09 -11.87
N SER A 73 4.58 6.03 -12.23
CA SER A 73 5.55 5.15 -11.59
C SER A 73 5.77 5.56 -10.14
N ALA A 74 5.89 6.87 -9.85
CA ALA A 74 6.03 7.37 -8.49
C ALA A 74 4.81 7.08 -7.60
N ALA A 75 3.62 6.82 -8.18
CA ALA A 75 2.43 6.51 -7.39
C ALA A 75 2.39 5.08 -6.82
N MET A 76 3.32 4.21 -7.22
CA MET A 76 3.25 2.76 -6.99
C MET A 76 4.08 2.20 -5.81
N PRO A 77 5.33 2.65 -5.55
CA PRO A 77 6.28 1.92 -4.69
C PRO A 77 5.79 1.68 -3.27
N LEU A 78 5.46 2.75 -2.52
CA LEU A 78 5.11 2.65 -1.11
C LEU A 78 3.87 1.78 -0.91
N THR A 79 2.83 2.00 -1.73
CA THR A 79 1.56 1.30 -1.57
C THR A 79 1.68 -0.17 -1.96
N TYR A 80 2.46 -0.49 -2.99
CA TYR A 80 2.67 -1.87 -3.40
C TYR A 80 3.56 -2.64 -2.43
N ILE A 81 4.70 -2.09 -2.00
CA ILE A 81 5.58 -2.74 -1.01
C ILE A 81 4.79 -2.98 0.29
N THR A 82 4.08 -1.95 0.79
CA THR A 82 3.29 -2.09 2.02
C THR A 82 2.23 -3.19 1.90
N ALA A 83 1.51 -3.24 0.78
CA ALA A 83 0.50 -4.27 0.56
C ALA A 83 1.11 -5.67 0.39
N TYR A 84 2.24 -5.78 -0.33
CA TYR A 84 2.94 -7.04 -0.52
C TYR A 84 3.43 -7.59 0.81
N GLU A 85 4.13 -6.79 1.61
CA GLU A 85 4.61 -7.20 2.93
C GLU A 85 3.43 -7.58 3.84
N ALA A 86 2.37 -6.78 3.89
CA ALA A 86 1.22 -7.07 4.73
C ALA A 86 0.58 -8.42 4.36
N LEU A 87 0.33 -8.68 3.08
CA LEU A 87 -0.37 -9.87 2.63
C LEU A 87 0.53 -11.12 2.57
N ALA A 88 1.68 -11.00 1.92
CA ALA A 88 2.57 -12.14 1.65
C ALA A 88 3.52 -12.45 2.82
N GLU A 89 4.00 -11.43 3.55
CA GLU A 89 4.98 -11.65 4.64
C GLU A 89 4.35 -11.66 6.03
N ARG A 90 3.43 -10.74 6.34
CA ARG A 90 2.86 -10.61 7.70
C ARG A 90 1.65 -11.51 7.90
N LEU A 91 0.72 -11.54 6.95
CA LEU A 91 -0.38 -12.49 6.95
C LEU A 91 0.04 -13.87 6.44
N GLU A 92 1.18 -13.95 5.73
CA GLU A 92 1.76 -15.18 5.19
C GLU A 92 0.81 -15.94 4.26
N ILE A 93 -0.04 -15.21 3.54
CA ILE A 93 -1.02 -15.77 2.61
C ILE A 93 -0.29 -16.55 1.53
N LYS A 94 -0.67 -17.82 1.33
CA LYS A 94 -0.05 -18.65 0.29
C LYS A 94 -0.71 -18.42 -1.05
N LYS A 95 0.09 -18.45 -2.12
CA LYS A 95 -0.42 -18.36 -3.49
C LYS A 95 -1.38 -19.51 -3.78
N GLY A 96 -2.56 -19.18 -4.29
CA GLY A 96 -3.64 -20.13 -4.56
C GLY A 96 -4.38 -20.64 -3.33
N GLU A 97 -4.21 -20.01 -2.16
CA GLU A 97 -4.92 -20.44 -0.96
C GLU A 97 -6.44 -20.25 -1.10
N GLN A 98 -7.20 -21.29 -0.76
CA GLN A 98 -8.66 -21.27 -0.77
C GLN A 98 -9.20 -20.61 0.51
N ALA A 99 -9.06 -19.29 0.58
CA ALA A 99 -9.52 -18.47 1.70
C ALA A 99 -10.09 -17.13 1.22
N ALA A 100 -10.85 -16.47 2.10
CA ALA A 100 -11.31 -15.11 1.89
C ALA A 100 -10.44 -14.09 2.66
N LEU A 101 -10.22 -12.94 2.03
CA LEU A 101 -9.56 -11.77 2.60
C LEU A 101 -10.54 -10.58 2.65
N LEU A 102 -10.63 -9.90 3.79
CA LEU A 102 -11.28 -8.60 3.92
C LEU A 102 -10.23 -7.48 3.95
N ILE A 103 -10.34 -6.52 3.04
CA ILE A 103 -9.55 -5.29 3.04
C ILE A 103 -10.45 -4.13 3.47
N ILE A 104 -10.21 -3.59 4.65
CA ILE A 104 -10.97 -2.46 5.16
C ILE A 104 -10.42 -1.17 4.54
N ASN A 105 -11.31 -0.35 3.98
CA ASN A 105 -11.02 0.87 3.21
C ASN A 105 -10.21 0.58 1.94
N GLY A 106 -10.78 -0.24 1.06
CA GLY A 106 -10.12 -0.75 -0.15
C GLY A 106 -9.90 0.27 -1.27
N ALA A 107 -10.55 1.44 -1.22
CA ALA A 107 -10.45 2.45 -2.27
C ALA A 107 -9.25 3.41 -2.13
N GLY A 108 -8.53 3.37 -1.02
CA GLY A 108 -7.30 4.17 -0.83
C GLY A 108 -6.08 3.53 -1.51
N GLY A 109 -4.95 4.23 -1.50
CA GLY A 109 -3.71 3.81 -2.17
C GLY A 109 -3.27 2.37 -1.85
N VAL A 110 -3.07 2.04 -0.57
CA VAL A 110 -2.66 0.68 -0.16
C VAL A 110 -3.79 -0.34 -0.38
N GLY A 111 -5.04 0.05 -0.17
CA GLY A 111 -6.19 -0.82 -0.40
C GLY A 111 -6.31 -1.28 -1.85
N ALA A 112 -6.06 -0.37 -2.80
CA ALA A 112 -6.06 -0.66 -4.23
C ALA A 112 -4.98 -1.69 -4.60
N MET A 113 -3.73 -1.49 -4.14
CA MET A 113 -2.64 -2.44 -4.37
C MET A 113 -2.87 -3.78 -3.68
N ALA A 114 -3.37 -3.78 -2.44
CA ALA A 114 -3.69 -5.01 -1.72
C ALA A 114 -4.78 -5.83 -2.43
N THR A 115 -5.79 -5.16 -3.00
CA THR A 115 -6.84 -5.83 -3.79
C THR A 115 -6.26 -6.51 -5.01
N GLN A 116 -5.41 -5.80 -5.77
CA GLN A 116 -4.76 -6.35 -6.96
C GLN A 116 -3.79 -7.49 -6.62
N ILE A 117 -2.94 -7.34 -5.59
CA ILE A 117 -2.02 -8.39 -5.12
C ILE A 117 -2.79 -9.63 -4.69
N ALA A 118 -3.84 -9.46 -3.86
CA ALA A 118 -4.64 -10.58 -3.37
C ALA A 118 -5.25 -11.40 -4.52
N ARG A 119 -5.76 -10.73 -5.57
CA ARG A 119 -6.39 -11.40 -6.72
C ARG A 119 -5.42 -11.93 -7.76
N VAL A 120 -4.44 -11.12 -8.15
CA VAL A 120 -3.61 -11.38 -9.34
C VAL A 120 -2.33 -12.11 -8.97
N VAL A 121 -1.68 -11.72 -7.87
CA VAL A 121 -0.39 -12.29 -7.44
C VAL A 121 -0.60 -13.52 -6.57
N LEU A 122 -1.44 -13.38 -5.55
CA LEU A 122 -1.74 -14.45 -4.58
C LEU A 122 -2.89 -15.35 -5.03
N GLY A 123 -3.73 -14.93 -5.98
CA GLY A 123 -4.76 -15.80 -6.54
C GLY A 123 -5.91 -16.15 -5.59
N LEU A 124 -6.16 -15.35 -4.54
CA LEU A 124 -7.25 -15.62 -3.59
C LEU A 124 -8.61 -15.56 -4.27
N PRO A 125 -9.46 -16.60 -4.16
CA PRO A 125 -10.74 -16.65 -4.85
C PRO A 125 -11.75 -15.62 -4.33
N VAL A 126 -11.64 -15.19 -3.07
CA VAL A 126 -12.55 -14.22 -2.44
C VAL A 126 -11.75 -13.07 -1.83
N VAL A 127 -11.92 -11.88 -2.40
CA VAL A 127 -11.38 -10.62 -1.89
C VAL A 127 -12.54 -9.65 -1.70
N ILE A 128 -12.80 -9.32 -0.45
CA ILE A 128 -13.86 -8.40 -0.01
C ILE A 128 -13.19 -7.09 0.32
N THR A 129 -13.74 -5.98 -0.15
CA THR A 129 -13.28 -4.66 0.23
C THR A 129 -14.39 -3.86 0.88
N THR A 130 -14.03 -2.90 1.73
CA THR A 130 -15.02 -1.94 2.22
C THR A 130 -14.92 -0.60 1.49
N ALA A 131 -16.07 -0.10 1.02
CA ALA A 131 -16.23 1.18 0.33
C ALA A 131 -17.66 1.71 0.53
N SER A 132 -17.85 3.03 0.56
CA SER A 132 -19.14 3.64 0.96
C SER A 132 -19.77 4.59 -0.05
N ARG A 133 -19.05 5.00 -1.09
CA ARG A 133 -19.55 5.88 -2.16
C ARG A 133 -19.57 5.14 -3.50
N PRO A 134 -20.53 5.40 -4.40
CA PRO A 134 -20.63 4.71 -5.69
C PRO A 134 -19.31 4.65 -6.47
N GLU A 135 -18.59 5.76 -6.54
CA GLU A 135 -17.31 5.86 -7.23
C GLU A 135 -16.21 5.03 -6.56
N THR A 136 -16.17 4.97 -5.22
CA THR A 136 -15.23 4.11 -4.48
C THR A 136 -15.56 2.62 -4.60
N ILE A 137 -16.85 2.29 -4.70
CA ILE A 137 -17.33 0.92 -4.89
C ILE A 137 -16.95 0.42 -6.29
N GLN A 138 -17.13 1.26 -7.31
CA GLN A 138 -16.71 0.93 -8.66
C GLN A 138 -15.19 0.78 -8.73
N PHE A 139 -14.45 1.77 -8.23
CA PHE A 139 -12.99 1.75 -8.24
C PHE A 139 -12.39 0.50 -7.61
N THR A 140 -12.88 0.06 -6.44
CA THR A 140 -12.33 -1.13 -5.79
C THR A 140 -12.68 -2.42 -6.54
N LYS A 141 -13.82 -2.48 -7.24
CA LYS A 141 -14.14 -3.60 -8.17
C LYS A 141 -13.19 -3.61 -9.36
N ASP A 142 -12.87 -2.45 -9.92
CA ASP A 142 -11.92 -2.32 -11.03
C ASP A 142 -10.51 -2.77 -10.64
N MET A 143 -10.16 -2.66 -9.35
CA MET A 143 -8.93 -3.20 -8.75
C MET A 143 -9.00 -4.70 -8.42
N GLY A 144 -10.14 -5.35 -8.65
CA GLY A 144 -10.31 -6.81 -8.53
C GLY A 144 -11.16 -7.28 -7.33
N ALA A 145 -11.76 -6.39 -6.55
CA ALA A 145 -12.62 -6.81 -5.45
C ALA A 145 -13.76 -7.70 -5.96
N THR A 146 -13.88 -8.90 -5.40
CA THR A 146 -14.96 -9.86 -5.74
C THR A 146 -16.28 -9.45 -5.10
N HIS A 147 -16.19 -8.82 -3.92
CA HIS A 147 -17.32 -8.37 -3.14
C HIS A 147 -16.97 -7.01 -2.52
N VAL A 148 -17.98 -6.16 -2.35
CA VAL A 148 -17.82 -4.86 -1.70
C VAL A 148 -18.91 -4.68 -0.66
N VAL A 149 -18.53 -4.29 0.55
CA VAL A 149 -19.46 -3.99 1.65
C VAL A 149 -19.27 -2.55 2.15
N ASN A 150 -20.32 -1.96 2.72
CA ASN A 150 -20.29 -0.59 3.19
C ASN A 150 -19.78 -0.50 4.64
N HIS A 151 -18.61 0.12 4.85
CA HIS A 151 -18.05 0.34 6.19
C HIS A 151 -18.77 1.41 7.03
N ARG A 152 -19.77 2.12 6.45
CA ARG A 152 -20.67 3.01 7.20
C ARG A 152 -21.86 2.29 7.82
N GLU A 153 -22.01 1.00 7.50
CA GLU A 153 -23.05 0.12 8.02
C GLU A 153 -22.41 -1.05 8.78
N ASP A 154 -23.22 -1.97 9.31
CA ASP A 154 -22.69 -3.15 10.00
C ASP A 154 -22.01 -4.10 9.00
N VAL A 155 -20.68 -4.06 8.98
CA VAL A 155 -19.84 -4.89 8.09
C VAL A 155 -20.05 -6.38 8.36
N TYR A 156 -20.26 -6.76 9.62
CA TYR A 156 -20.46 -8.16 10.00
C TYR A 156 -21.71 -8.74 9.34
N SER A 157 -22.87 -8.11 9.52
CA SER A 157 -24.13 -8.57 8.90
C SER A 157 -24.06 -8.61 7.38
N GLN A 158 -23.34 -7.67 6.76
CA GLN A 158 -23.14 -7.67 5.31
C GLN A 158 -22.30 -8.87 4.86
N ILE A 159 -21.21 -9.19 5.57
CA ILE A 159 -20.38 -10.36 5.27
C ILE A 159 -21.14 -11.67 5.49
N GLU A 160 -21.94 -11.80 6.55
CA GLU A 160 -22.78 -12.98 6.75
C GLU A 160 -23.76 -13.19 5.59
N LYS A 161 -24.37 -12.12 5.08
CA LYS A 161 -25.28 -12.17 3.93
C LYS A 161 -24.62 -12.58 2.61
N LEU A 162 -23.29 -12.46 2.50
CA LEU A 162 -22.58 -12.96 1.31
C LEU A 162 -22.60 -14.48 1.22
N GLY A 163 -22.83 -15.20 2.34
CA GLY A 163 -22.94 -16.67 2.34
C GLY A 163 -21.69 -17.35 1.79
N LEU A 164 -20.50 -16.87 2.18
CA LEU A 164 -19.23 -17.35 1.61
C LEU A 164 -18.99 -18.83 1.93
N ASP A 165 -18.62 -19.60 0.89
CA ASP A 165 -18.21 -21.01 1.03
C ASP A 165 -16.79 -21.18 1.60
N LEU A 166 -16.02 -20.10 1.68
CA LEU A 166 -14.63 -20.10 2.11
C LEU A 166 -14.45 -19.32 3.41
N PRO A 167 -13.54 -19.77 4.30
CA PRO A 167 -13.30 -19.09 5.56
C PRO A 167 -12.63 -17.72 5.33
N LEU A 168 -13.16 -16.69 5.98
CA LEU A 168 -12.53 -15.37 6.07
C LEU A 168 -11.36 -15.44 7.07
N LYS A 169 -10.24 -15.97 6.59
CA LYS A 169 -9.02 -16.17 7.39
C LYS A 169 -8.24 -14.88 7.60
N TYR A 170 -8.40 -13.90 6.73
CA TYR A 170 -7.54 -12.73 6.68
C TYR A 170 -8.33 -11.43 6.72
N VAL A 171 -7.86 -10.50 7.55
CA VAL A 171 -8.33 -9.11 7.54
C VAL A 171 -7.13 -8.18 7.44
N PHE A 172 -7.21 -7.19 6.55
CA PHE A 172 -6.20 -6.16 6.38
C PHE A 172 -6.81 -4.77 6.58
N ILE A 173 -6.30 -4.03 7.56
CA ILE A 173 -6.79 -2.72 7.95
C ILE A 173 -5.87 -1.63 7.39
N THR A 174 -6.41 -0.75 6.55
CA THR A 174 -5.66 0.39 5.98
C THR A 174 -6.04 1.75 6.56
N HIS A 175 -7.02 1.80 7.48
CA HIS A 175 -7.49 3.03 8.13
C HIS A 175 -8.23 2.73 9.45
N SER A 176 -8.01 3.57 10.48
CA SER A 176 -8.65 3.52 11.82
C SER A 176 -8.63 2.15 12.53
N THR A 177 -7.46 1.62 12.90
CA THR A 177 -7.32 0.31 13.57
C THR A 177 -8.29 0.12 14.72
N ASP A 178 -8.32 1.05 15.68
CA ASP A 178 -9.16 0.98 16.88
C ASP A 178 -10.63 0.73 16.57
N GLN A 179 -11.14 1.39 15.52
CA GLN A 179 -12.54 1.30 15.12
C GLN A 179 -12.92 -0.08 14.61
N TYR A 180 -11.98 -0.79 13.97
CA TYR A 180 -12.28 -2.04 13.28
C TYR A 180 -11.90 -3.29 14.07
N MET A 181 -11.26 -3.17 15.24
CA MET A 181 -10.85 -4.33 16.03
C MET A 181 -12.03 -5.26 16.35
N ASP A 182 -13.16 -4.74 16.86
CA ASP A 182 -14.32 -5.58 17.15
C ASP A 182 -14.89 -6.26 15.88
N THR A 183 -14.99 -5.49 14.79
CA THR A 183 -15.43 -6.02 13.49
C THR A 183 -14.53 -7.16 13.04
N CYS A 184 -13.20 -6.99 13.10
CA CYS A 184 -12.21 -8.01 12.75
C CYS A 184 -12.40 -9.27 13.59
N ALA A 185 -12.58 -9.11 14.91
CA ALA A 185 -12.80 -10.22 15.83
C ALA A 185 -14.05 -11.03 15.46
N ARG A 186 -15.12 -10.34 15.06
CA ARG A 186 -16.40 -10.95 14.70
C ARG A 186 -16.35 -11.65 13.33
N VAL A 187 -15.79 -11.02 12.30
CA VAL A 187 -15.81 -11.55 10.92
C VAL A 187 -14.75 -12.60 10.65
N CYS A 188 -13.60 -12.54 11.34
CA CYS A 188 -12.49 -13.45 11.09
C CYS A 188 -12.82 -14.85 11.61
N ALA A 189 -12.48 -15.87 10.82
CA ALA A 189 -12.60 -17.27 11.21
C ALA A 189 -11.60 -17.63 12.34
N PRO A 190 -11.86 -18.67 13.15
CA PRO A 190 -10.88 -19.17 14.12
C PRO A 190 -9.50 -19.40 13.50
N PHE A 191 -8.45 -19.05 14.26
CA PHE A 191 -7.04 -19.08 13.86
C PHE A 191 -6.68 -18.16 12.68
N GLY A 192 -7.58 -17.24 12.31
CA GLY A 192 -7.32 -16.23 11.30
C GLY A 192 -6.34 -15.16 11.76
N LYS A 193 -5.92 -14.32 10.82
CA LYS A 193 -4.89 -13.29 11.01
C LYS A 193 -5.41 -11.92 10.60
N VAL A 194 -5.07 -10.92 11.39
CA VAL A 194 -5.39 -9.52 11.18
C VAL A 194 -4.09 -8.72 11.07
N CYS A 195 -3.94 -7.96 10.01
CA CYS A 195 -2.80 -7.06 9.81
C CYS A 195 -3.27 -5.62 9.76
N SER A 196 -2.51 -4.70 10.36
CA SER A 196 -2.76 -3.27 10.24
C SER A 196 -1.48 -2.49 9.91
N ILE A 197 -1.66 -1.42 9.13
CA ILE A 197 -0.61 -0.46 8.75
C ILE A 197 -0.83 0.93 9.37
N VAL A 198 -1.91 1.13 10.13
CA VAL A 198 -2.24 2.44 10.73
C VAL A 198 -2.19 2.38 12.24
N GLN A 199 -1.59 3.41 12.85
CA GLN A 199 -1.45 3.50 14.30
C GLN A 199 -2.80 3.35 14.99
N GLY A 200 -2.81 2.69 16.14
CA GLY A 200 -4.00 2.50 16.93
C GLY A 200 -3.78 1.58 18.11
N GLN A 201 -4.77 1.52 19.00
CA GLN A 201 -4.82 0.58 20.11
C GLN A 201 -5.63 -0.67 19.72
N ALA A 202 -5.10 -1.83 20.10
CA ALA A 202 -5.70 -3.12 19.81
C ALA A 202 -6.22 -3.77 21.10
N LYS A 203 -7.49 -3.55 21.43
CA LYS A 203 -8.13 -4.21 22.59
C LYS A 203 -8.44 -5.67 22.26
N MET A 204 -7.63 -6.60 22.76
CA MET A 204 -7.77 -8.04 22.49
C MET A 204 -8.37 -8.83 23.65
N TYR A 205 -8.12 -8.42 24.90
CA TYR A 205 -8.63 -9.14 26.06
C TYR A 205 -10.15 -8.99 26.18
N GLY A 206 -10.84 -10.12 26.41
CA GLY A 206 -12.30 -10.16 26.52
C GLY A 206 -13.05 -9.98 25.21
N THR A 207 -12.37 -10.05 24.06
CA THR A 207 -13.01 -9.99 22.73
C THR A 207 -12.92 -11.34 22.01
N ALA A 208 -13.58 -11.45 20.86
CA ALA A 208 -13.51 -12.65 20.04
C ALA A 208 -12.10 -12.94 19.48
N PHE A 209 -11.14 -12.02 19.58
CA PHE A 209 -9.73 -12.33 19.30
C PHE A 209 -9.23 -13.50 20.16
N MET A 210 -9.54 -13.49 21.45
CA MET A 210 -9.07 -14.51 22.39
C MET A 210 -9.82 -15.82 22.18
N SER A 211 -11.15 -15.79 22.06
CA SER A 211 -11.95 -17.02 21.88
C SER A 211 -11.71 -17.72 20.54
N LYS A 212 -11.30 -16.97 19.51
CA LYS A 212 -10.97 -17.50 18.18
C LYS A 212 -9.47 -17.72 17.96
N SER A 213 -8.62 -17.46 18.96
CA SER A 213 -7.16 -17.56 18.83
C SER A 213 -6.62 -16.81 17.60
N LEU A 214 -7.10 -15.58 17.38
CA LEU A 214 -6.69 -14.78 16.24
C LEU A 214 -5.26 -14.24 16.43
N THR A 215 -4.52 -14.15 15.33
CA THR A 215 -3.24 -13.43 15.29
C THR A 215 -3.46 -11.99 14.88
N PHE A 216 -2.75 -11.06 15.53
CA PHE A 216 -2.67 -9.67 15.10
C PHE A 216 -1.21 -9.30 14.80
N THR A 217 -0.97 -8.59 13.72
CA THR A 217 0.36 -8.16 13.29
C THR A 217 0.38 -6.73 12.79
N TRP A 218 1.48 -6.04 13.04
CA TRP A 218 1.77 -4.73 12.47
C TRP A 218 2.59 -4.89 11.20
N CYS A 219 2.27 -4.10 10.18
CA CYS A 219 3.10 -3.95 8.99
C CYS A 219 3.53 -2.50 8.84
N LEU A 220 4.84 -2.25 8.89
CA LEU A 220 5.41 -0.94 8.67
C LEU A 220 6.55 -1.08 7.67
N LEU A 221 6.36 -0.54 6.46
CA LEU A 221 7.38 -0.54 5.39
C LEU A 221 8.73 0.01 5.89
N GLY A 222 8.69 0.99 6.80
CA GLY A 222 9.86 1.59 7.41
C GLY A 222 10.68 0.66 8.30
N THR A 223 10.17 -0.51 8.72
CA THR A 223 10.88 -1.43 9.63
C THR A 223 12.19 -1.92 9.03
N LYS A 224 12.19 -2.39 7.78
CA LYS A 224 13.38 -2.92 7.09
C LYS A 224 14.51 -1.87 6.98
N PRO A 225 14.27 -0.64 6.45
CA PRO A 225 15.31 0.38 6.40
C PRO A 225 15.69 0.93 7.79
N TYR A 226 14.76 1.01 8.74
CA TYR A 226 15.06 1.51 10.10
C TYR A 226 15.98 0.57 10.88
N HIS A 227 15.74 -0.74 10.78
CA HIS A 227 16.50 -1.77 11.49
C HIS A 227 17.62 -2.40 10.64
N GLN A 228 17.78 -1.98 9.38
CA GLN A 228 18.79 -2.50 8.45
C GLN A 228 18.67 -4.02 8.25
N VAL A 229 17.44 -4.49 8.04
CA VAL A 229 17.14 -5.93 7.85
C VAL A 229 16.45 -6.14 6.51
N ASP A 230 16.99 -7.03 5.69
CA ASP A 230 16.43 -7.46 4.39
C ASP A 230 15.96 -6.30 3.50
N ILE A 231 16.74 -5.21 3.44
CA ILE A 231 16.42 -4.03 2.62
C ILE A 231 16.31 -4.43 1.15
N GLU A 232 17.17 -5.35 0.71
CA GLU A 232 17.22 -5.91 -0.64
C GLU A 232 15.89 -6.56 -1.10
N SER A 233 15.00 -6.92 -0.17
CA SER A 233 13.66 -7.35 -0.53
C SER A 233 12.85 -6.26 -1.23
N HIS A 234 13.05 -4.98 -0.89
CA HIS A 234 12.35 -3.88 -1.55
C HIS A 234 12.74 -3.79 -3.03
N HIS A 235 14.03 -3.95 -3.38
CA HIS A 235 14.46 -4.06 -4.77
C HIS A 235 13.74 -5.21 -5.47
N ARG A 236 13.77 -6.43 -4.90
CA ARG A 236 13.10 -7.60 -5.50
C ARG A 236 11.59 -7.37 -5.74
N ILE A 237 10.90 -6.78 -4.77
CA ILE A 237 9.47 -6.47 -4.84
C ILE A 237 9.19 -5.44 -5.95
N LEU A 238 10.05 -4.42 -6.10
CA LEU A 238 9.88 -3.38 -7.11
C LEU A 238 10.20 -3.88 -8.53
N GLU A 239 11.20 -4.74 -8.70
CA GLU A 239 11.46 -5.41 -9.98
C GLU A 239 10.28 -6.31 -10.39
N GLU A 240 9.71 -7.07 -9.45
CA GLU A 240 8.51 -7.88 -9.70
C GLU A 240 7.32 -6.99 -10.07
N LEU A 241 7.12 -5.88 -9.36
CA LEU A 241 6.09 -4.90 -9.67
C LEU A 241 6.24 -4.32 -11.08
N ALA A 242 7.45 -3.94 -11.48
CA ALA A 242 7.71 -3.41 -12.81
C ALA A 242 7.35 -4.43 -13.89
N ALA A 243 7.75 -5.69 -13.72
CA ALA A 243 7.38 -6.77 -14.64
C ALA A 243 5.86 -7.03 -14.68
N LEU A 244 5.16 -6.95 -13.54
CA LEU A 244 3.72 -7.12 -13.46
C LEU A 244 2.95 -5.97 -14.13
N ILE A 245 3.44 -4.74 -14.02
CA ILE A 245 2.87 -3.57 -14.69
C ILE A 245 3.07 -3.69 -16.20
N ASP A 246 4.29 -3.95 -16.65
CA ASP A 246 4.61 -4.08 -18.08
C ASP A 246 3.90 -5.29 -18.71
N GLY A 247 3.64 -6.35 -17.93
CA GLY A 247 2.82 -7.49 -18.31
C GLY A 247 1.30 -7.26 -18.24
N GLY A 248 0.84 -6.05 -17.89
CA GLY A 248 -0.57 -5.68 -17.80
C GLY A 248 -1.34 -6.40 -16.68
N LYS A 249 -0.64 -6.93 -15.67
CA LYS A 249 -1.23 -7.67 -14.54
C LYS A 249 -1.60 -6.77 -13.37
N ILE A 250 -0.79 -5.74 -13.11
CA ILE A 250 -1.07 -4.71 -12.11
C ILE A 250 -1.32 -3.38 -12.83
N LYS A 251 -2.41 -2.71 -12.45
CA LYS A 251 -2.83 -1.41 -12.97
C LYS A 251 -2.33 -0.29 -12.07
N CYS A 252 -1.93 0.83 -12.67
CA CYS A 252 -1.67 2.06 -11.96
C CYS A 252 -2.95 2.59 -11.30
N HIS A 253 -2.83 3.14 -10.10
CA HIS A 253 -3.94 3.65 -9.27
C HIS A 253 -3.81 5.16 -8.98
N LEU A 254 -3.01 5.87 -9.77
CA LEU A 254 -2.94 7.32 -9.79
C LEU A 254 -4.26 7.90 -10.31
N THR A 255 -4.89 8.80 -9.56
CA THR A 255 -6.17 9.43 -9.91
C THR A 255 -6.05 10.94 -10.10
N LYS A 256 -5.05 11.57 -9.47
CA LYS A 256 -4.83 13.02 -9.57
C LYS A 256 -3.36 13.37 -9.70
N ARG A 257 -3.06 14.31 -10.59
CA ARG A 257 -1.73 14.87 -10.84
C ARG A 257 -1.68 16.32 -10.37
N LEU A 258 -0.61 16.64 -9.65
CA LEU A 258 -0.30 17.99 -9.18
C LEU A 258 1.11 18.37 -9.61
N ARG A 259 1.43 19.66 -9.58
CA ARG A 259 2.79 20.11 -9.82
C ARG A 259 3.65 19.88 -8.58
N LEU A 260 4.90 19.50 -8.77
CA LEU A 260 5.89 19.45 -7.70
C LEU A 260 6.37 20.87 -7.36
N THR A 261 5.50 21.64 -6.72
CA THR A 261 5.79 22.96 -6.13
C THR A 261 5.36 22.97 -4.67
N LEU A 262 5.69 24.02 -3.93
CA LEU A 262 5.21 24.19 -2.56
C LEU A 262 3.68 24.14 -2.47
N GLU A 263 2.99 24.78 -3.41
CA GLU A 263 1.53 24.80 -3.51
C GLU A 263 0.97 23.42 -3.82
N GLY A 264 1.55 22.70 -4.78
CA GLY A 264 1.10 21.34 -5.10
C GLY A 264 1.36 20.34 -3.97
N VAL A 265 2.46 20.48 -3.23
CA VAL A 265 2.71 19.68 -2.01
C VAL A 265 1.66 19.98 -0.94
N LYS A 266 1.32 21.27 -0.70
CA LYS A 266 0.26 21.65 0.24
C LYS A 266 -1.09 21.09 -0.17
N GLU A 267 -1.49 21.26 -1.43
CA GLU A 267 -2.75 20.72 -1.95
C GLU A 267 -2.79 19.19 -1.84
N GLY A 268 -1.69 18.50 -2.18
CA GLY A 268 -1.57 17.06 -2.03
C GLY A 268 -1.79 16.61 -0.58
N HIS A 269 -1.19 17.31 0.39
CA HIS A 269 -1.40 17.04 1.80
C HIS A 269 -2.85 17.28 2.24
N GLU A 270 -3.46 18.39 1.83
CA GLU A 270 -4.87 18.71 2.14
C GLU A 270 -5.82 17.62 1.61
N ILE A 271 -5.59 17.15 0.38
CA ILE A 271 -6.38 16.06 -0.22
C ILE A 271 -6.25 14.78 0.61
N LEU A 272 -5.02 14.40 1.01
CA LEU A 272 -4.80 13.19 1.81
C LEU A 272 -5.44 13.32 3.20
N GLN A 273 -5.33 14.49 3.85
CA GLN A 273 -5.90 14.75 5.17
C GLN A 273 -7.42 14.81 5.18
N SER A 274 -8.05 15.13 4.06
CA SER A 274 -9.53 15.13 3.93
C SER A 274 -10.15 13.73 4.09
N GLY A 275 -9.37 12.65 3.94
CA GLY A 275 -9.84 11.26 4.01
C GLY A 275 -10.74 10.82 2.86
N GLY A 276 -10.96 11.67 1.84
CA GLY A 276 -11.87 11.40 0.72
C GLY A 276 -11.21 10.84 -0.54
N SER A 277 -9.87 10.79 -0.60
CA SER A 277 -9.14 10.45 -1.82
C SER A 277 -9.36 9.00 -2.27
N ILE A 278 -9.32 8.80 -3.60
CA ILE A 278 -9.42 7.49 -4.26
C ILE A 278 -8.07 7.21 -4.91
N GLY A 279 -7.50 6.03 -4.68
CA GLY A 279 -6.19 5.68 -5.22
C GLY A 279 -5.07 6.60 -4.70
N LYS A 280 -4.28 7.19 -5.61
CA LYS A 280 -3.13 8.04 -5.30
C LYS A 280 -3.18 9.40 -5.98
N VAL A 281 -2.62 10.39 -5.28
CA VAL A 281 -2.23 11.69 -5.85
C VAL A 281 -0.73 11.63 -6.11
N GLY A 282 -0.30 12.05 -7.30
CA GLY A 282 1.10 12.12 -7.72
C GLY A 282 1.50 13.55 -8.04
N LEU A 283 2.78 13.87 -7.84
CA LEU A 283 3.36 15.17 -8.14
C LEU A 283 4.41 15.02 -9.25
N GLY A 284 4.43 15.96 -10.20
CA GLY A 284 5.44 16.02 -11.27
C GLY A 284 5.82 17.46 -11.60
N VAL A 285 7.00 17.69 -12.18
CA VAL A 285 7.54 19.06 -12.41
C VAL A 285 6.63 19.91 -13.31
N ASP A 286 6.05 19.30 -14.35
CA ASP A 286 5.24 19.99 -15.38
C ASP A 286 3.77 19.55 -15.45
N GLU A 287 3.26 18.90 -14.41
CA GLU A 287 2.02 18.10 -14.50
C GLU A 287 0.83 18.72 -13.76
N THR A 288 -0.35 18.79 -14.41
CA THR A 288 -1.63 19.19 -13.77
C THR A 288 -2.81 18.40 -14.31
N GLY A 289 -3.78 18.03 -13.47
CA GLY A 289 -5.08 17.49 -13.90
C GLY A 289 -5.51 16.17 -13.24
N SER A 290 -6.69 15.66 -13.63
CA SER A 290 -7.20 14.34 -13.24
C SER A 290 -6.85 13.28 -14.28
N ARG A 291 -6.65 12.03 -13.84
CA ARG A 291 -6.60 10.87 -14.75
C ARG A 291 -8.00 10.28 -14.90
N GLU A 292 -8.42 9.93 -16.11
CA GLU A 292 -9.60 9.07 -16.30
C GLU A 292 -9.28 7.65 -15.83
N PHE A 293 -10.23 7.00 -15.13
CA PHE A 293 -10.09 5.59 -14.75
C PHE A 293 -9.99 4.76 -16.04
N PHE A 294 -8.99 3.86 -16.12
CA PHE A 294 -8.86 2.96 -17.26
C PHE A 294 -10.19 2.24 -17.52
N THR A 295 -10.65 2.30 -18.77
CA THR A 295 -11.74 1.44 -19.27
C THR A 295 -11.26 0.01 -19.48
#